data_AF-A0A0N4UB51-F1
#
_entry.id   AF-A0A0N4UB51-F1
#
_cell.length_a   1.000
_cell.length_b   1.000
_cell.length_c   1.000
_cell.angle_alpha   90.00
_cell.angle_beta   90.00
_cell.angle_gamma   90.00
#
_symmetry.space_group_name_H-M   'P 1'
#
loop_
_entity.id
_entity.type
_entity.pdbx_description
1 polymer ?
#
loop_
_entity_poly.entity_id
_entity_poly.type
_entity_poly.pdbx_seq_one_letter_code
_entity_poly.pdbx_strand_id
1 'polypeptide(L)'
;MTSSDIGYDFGEHRLQIIEWEHLDLCKFYPLALASSWSIRCLLYPMSVIKARLQLQRQNTVYRGTFHAFKHILRNEGFTALYRGFWMTLPQLSASFLYSSIYERIRDLFQINTGISSPPIVSAFAGAAASTSAQLIFVPTDIIAQHMMVHNNPENFVGNIRNAAVLNYLKTGCSEERLTLGLRVAKAIYNVDGIKGFYRGFLSSLMLYIPSSVVFWMAYYNFLDFFKIVRKCVIHPAKKKFSKNDKHVTDYDERKDYRNIFVDQALAGSFSGICAAIFTNFLEVFRIRLQVQRTSYMETFRKLRKQEGLKVFTKGLTPRIINNGVYSCLVMLGYETVKKLCVLPEFRDKIVW
;
A
#
# COMPACT_ATOMS: atom_id res chain seq x y z
N MET A 1 42.77 30.75 -32.61
CA MET A 1 43.75 31.41 -31.73
C MET A 1 43.42 31.04 -30.29
N THR A 2 44.35 30.32 -29.67
CA THR A 2 44.59 30.19 -28.23
C THR A 2 43.40 29.87 -27.32
N SER A 3 43.28 28.57 -27.05
CA SER A 3 43.15 28.04 -25.70
C SER A 3 43.96 28.84 -24.68
N SER A 4 43.30 29.37 -23.67
CA SER A 4 43.90 29.71 -22.38
C SER A 4 42.95 29.25 -21.30
N ASP A 5 43.02 27.96 -21.02
CA ASP A 5 43.04 27.36 -19.70
C ASP A 5 42.58 28.26 -18.55
N ILE A 6 41.26 28.40 -18.39
CA ILE A 6 40.69 28.60 -17.06
C ILE A 6 40.36 27.20 -16.57
N GLY A 7 41.38 26.55 -16.01
CA GLY A 7 41.26 25.31 -15.29
C GLY A 7 40.37 25.50 -14.07
N TYR A 8 39.05 25.34 -14.28
CA TYR A 8 38.19 24.90 -13.20
C TYR A 8 38.47 23.43 -12.99
N ASP A 9 39.35 23.15 -12.03
CA ASP A 9 39.53 21.85 -11.42
C ASP A 9 38.16 21.43 -10.86
N PHE A 10 37.42 20.65 -11.65
CA PHE A 10 36.14 20.07 -11.27
C PHE A 10 36.40 19.10 -10.12
N GLY A 11 36.33 19.62 -8.90
CA GLY A 11 36.32 18.82 -7.69
C GLY A 11 35.30 17.70 -7.84
N GLU A 12 35.81 16.47 -7.92
CA GLU A 12 35.12 15.18 -7.86
C GLU A 12 33.62 15.23 -8.17
N HIS A 13 33.19 14.78 -9.35
CA HIS A 13 31.78 14.56 -9.69
C HIS A 13 31.05 13.73 -8.61
N ARG A 14 30.46 14.40 -7.62
CA ARG A 14 29.70 13.77 -6.53
C ARG A 14 28.27 13.57 -6.99
N LEU A 15 27.84 12.32 -7.04
CA LEU A 15 26.54 11.92 -7.56
C LEU A 15 25.43 12.23 -6.54
N GLN A 16 24.56 13.18 -6.88
CA GLN A 16 23.41 13.59 -6.06
C GLN A 16 22.19 12.67 -6.25
N ILE A 17 22.03 12.10 -7.45
CA ILE A 17 20.96 11.17 -7.81
C ILE A 17 21.60 9.82 -8.13
N ILE A 18 21.24 8.78 -7.38
CA ILE A 18 21.72 7.43 -7.64
C ILE A 18 20.92 6.86 -8.81
N GLU A 19 21.48 6.96 -10.00
CA GLU A 19 20.96 6.30 -11.19
C GLU A 19 21.22 4.79 -11.19
N TRP A 20 20.52 4.07 -12.07
CA TRP A 20 20.59 2.61 -12.17
C TRP A 20 21.99 2.09 -12.53
N GLU A 21 22.77 2.86 -13.30
CA GLU A 21 24.14 2.52 -13.69
C GLU A 21 25.13 2.52 -12.52
N HIS A 22 24.81 3.20 -11.42
CA HIS A 22 25.64 3.22 -10.22
C HIS A 22 25.38 2.03 -9.27
N LEU A 23 24.39 1.20 -9.59
CA LEU A 23 23.91 0.11 -8.77
C LEU A 23 24.16 -1.23 -9.47
N ASP A 24 24.63 -2.21 -8.69
CA ASP A 24 24.59 -3.61 -9.11
C ASP A 24 23.13 -4.09 -9.13
N LEU A 25 22.55 -4.13 -10.32
CA LEU A 25 21.16 -4.52 -10.54
C LEU A 25 20.88 -5.97 -10.13
N CYS A 26 21.85 -6.88 -10.32
CA CYS A 26 21.71 -8.29 -9.97
C CYS A 26 21.56 -8.47 -8.46
N LYS A 27 22.22 -7.60 -7.67
CA LYS A 27 22.08 -7.55 -6.22
C LYS A 27 20.87 -6.73 -5.78
N PHE A 28 20.58 -5.63 -6.48
CA PHE A 28 19.52 -4.69 -6.13
C PHE A 28 18.12 -5.29 -6.23
N TYR A 29 17.78 -5.96 -7.32
CA TYR A 29 16.44 -6.54 -7.50
C TYR A 29 16.04 -7.54 -6.40
N PRO A 30 16.84 -8.59 -6.09
CA PRO A 30 16.49 -9.53 -5.04
C PRO A 30 16.46 -8.87 -3.65
N LEU A 31 17.36 -7.93 -3.35
CA LEU A 31 17.33 -7.20 -2.07
C LEU A 31 16.13 -6.25 -1.95
N ALA A 32 15.73 -5.58 -3.02
CA ALA A 32 14.54 -4.72 -3.05
C ALA A 32 13.25 -5.56 -2.86
N LEU A 33 13.19 -6.74 -3.47
CA LEU A 33 12.11 -7.70 -3.27
C LEU A 33 12.10 -8.21 -1.82
N ALA A 34 13.23 -8.62 -1.28
CA ALA A 34 13.36 -9.09 0.10
C ALA A 34 12.98 -8.02 1.13
N SER A 35 13.38 -6.77 0.89
CA SER A 35 12.99 -5.60 1.69
C SER A 35 11.48 -5.39 1.66
N SER A 36 10.89 -5.33 0.46
CA SER A 36 9.43 -5.18 0.28
C SER A 36 8.64 -6.31 0.97
N TRP A 37 9.15 -7.54 0.90
CA TRP A 37 8.59 -8.70 1.60
C TRP A 37 8.69 -8.62 3.11
N SER A 38 9.84 -8.18 3.62
CA SER A 38 10.06 -7.99 5.06
C SER A 38 9.11 -6.93 5.62
N ILE A 39 8.90 -5.83 4.90
CA ILE A 39 7.95 -4.77 5.25
C ILE A 39 6.53 -5.32 5.26
N ARG A 40 6.13 -6.05 4.21
CA ARG A 40 4.80 -6.69 4.16
C ARG A 40 4.62 -7.67 5.32
N CYS A 41 5.61 -8.51 5.63
CA CYS A 41 5.58 -9.47 6.72
C CYS A 41 5.39 -8.77 8.09
N LEU A 42 6.11 -7.67 8.32
CA LEU A 42 6.02 -6.89 9.56
C LEU A 42 4.65 -6.21 9.73
N LEU A 43 4.06 -5.75 8.63
CA LEU A 43 2.81 -4.99 8.63
C LEU A 43 1.55 -5.85 8.45
N TYR A 44 1.69 -7.10 8.00
CA TYR A 44 0.58 -7.99 7.74
C TYR A 44 -0.33 -8.22 8.96
N PRO A 45 0.18 -8.37 10.20
CA PRO A 45 -0.67 -8.43 11.40
C PRO A 45 -1.66 -7.26 11.51
N MET A 46 -1.26 -6.04 11.14
CA MET A 46 -2.15 -4.88 11.14
C MET A 46 -3.24 -4.99 10.08
N SER A 47 -2.94 -5.60 8.94
CA SER A 47 -3.92 -5.90 7.89
C SER A 47 -4.98 -6.89 8.38
N VAL A 48 -4.59 -7.93 9.11
CA VAL A 48 -5.53 -8.90 9.70
C VAL A 48 -6.40 -8.26 10.77
N ILE A 49 -5.81 -7.47 11.67
CA ILE A 49 -6.56 -6.75 12.72
C ILE A 49 -7.55 -5.77 12.08
N LYS A 50 -7.12 -5.01 11.07
CA LYS A 50 -7.98 -4.11 10.30
C LYS A 50 -9.16 -4.87 9.70
N ALA A 51 -8.92 -5.94 8.95
CA ALA A 51 -9.97 -6.71 8.29
C ALA A 51 -11.00 -7.24 9.29
N ARG A 52 -10.55 -7.83 10.41
CA ARG A 52 -11.43 -8.32 11.48
C ARG A 52 -12.23 -7.22 12.16
N LEU A 53 -11.61 -6.08 12.44
CA LEU A 53 -12.31 -4.93 12.99
C LEU A 53 -13.36 -4.38 12.03
N GLN A 54 -13.11 -4.37 10.73
CA GLN A 54 -14.05 -3.88 9.72
C GLN A 54 -15.21 -4.87 9.46
N LEU A 55 -14.93 -6.17 9.61
CA LEU A 55 -15.92 -7.25 9.43
C LEU A 55 -16.83 -7.46 10.63
N GLN A 56 -16.35 -7.30 11.86
CA GLN A 56 -17.20 -7.52 13.04
C GLN A 56 -18.44 -6.60 13.02
N ARG A 57 -19.55 -7.09 13.55
CA ARG A 57 -20.79 -6.32 13.68
C ARG A 57 -20.77 -5.60 15.01
N GLN A 58 -20.90 -4.27 14.97
CA GLN A 58 -20.72 -3.41 16.15
C GLN A 58 -19.37 -3.70 16.83
N ASN A 59 -19.20 -3.39 18.11
CA ASN A 59 -17.99 -3.68 18.88
C ASN A 59 -18.17 -4.93 19.76
N THR A 60 -18.88 -5.93 19.25
CA THR A 60 -19.25 -7.15 20.00
C THR A 60 -18.04 -8.05 20.27
N VAL A 61 -17.12 -8.16 19.30
CA VAL A 61 -15.96 -9.06 19.37
C VAL A 61 -14.74 -8.33 19.90
N TYR A 62 -14.49 -7.13 19.37
CA TYR A 62 -13.31 -6.34 19.70
C TYR A 62 -13.69 -4.89 20.00
N ARG A 63 -13.24 -4.40 21.14
CA ARG A 63 -13.44 -3.01 21.57
C ARG A 63 -12.52 -2.01 20.87
N GLY A 64 -11.41 -2.48 20.30
CA GLY A 64 -10.42 -1.66 19.60
C GLY A 64 -9.23 -2.49 19.12
N THR A 65 -8.24 -1.83 18.50
CA THR A 65 -7.06 -2.45 17.87
C THR A 65 -6.22 -3.28 18.84
N PHE A 66 -5.89 -2.70 20.01
CA PHE A 66 -5.07 -3.41 21.01
C PHE A 66 -5.80 -4.60 21.61
N HIS A 67 -7.11 -4.44 21.88
CA HIS A 67 -7.95 -5.54 22.35
C HIS A 67 -8.03 -6.66 21.29
N ALA A 68 -8.18 -6.31 20.02
CA ALA A 68 -8.17 -7.27 18.91
C ALA A 68 -6.85 -8.03 18.85
N PHE A 69 -5.71 -7.33 18.89
CA PHE A 69 -4.39 -7.95 18.88
C PHE A 69 -4.21 -8.94 20.04
N LYS A 70 -4.47 -8.51 21.29
CA LYS A 70 -4.36 -9.36 22.48
C LYS A 70 -5.31 -10.56 22.43
N HIS A 71 -6.56 -10.35 21.99
CA HIS A 71 -7.54 -11.41 21.89
C HIS A 71 -7.17 -12.44 20.81
N ILE A 72 -6.65 -12.00 19.66
CA ILE A 72 -6.21 -12.91 18.58
C ILE A 72 -5.03 -13.75 19.07
N LEU A 73 -4.01 -13.13 19.67
CA LEU A 73 -2.86 -13.85 20.20
C LEU A 73 -3.24 -14.88 21.27
N ARG A 74 -4.12 -14.50 22.20
CA ARG A 74 -4.52 -15.37 23.31
C ARG A 74 -5.41 -16.54 22.87
N ASN A 75 -6.35 -16.31 21.95
CA ASN A 75 -7.40 -17.29 21.64
C ASN A 75 -7.15 -18.06 20.34
N GLU A 76 -6.35 -17.52 19.42
CA GLU A 76 -6.09 -18.14 18.11
C GLU A 76 -4.60 -18.36 17.83
N GLY A 77 -3.72 -17.79 18.66
CA GLY A 77 -2.27 -17.88 18.51
C GLY A 77 -1.69 -16.90 17.50
N PHE A 78 -0.36 -16.86 17.44
CA PHE A 78 0.38 -15.95 16.56
C PHE A 78 0.16 -16.21 15.06
N THR A 79 -0.02 -17.48 14.67
CA THR A 79 -0.23 -17.87 13.26
C THR A 79 -1.52 -17.29 12.67
N ALA A 80 -2.51 -16.94 13.51
CA ALA A 80 -3.73 -16.29 13.07
C ALA A 80 -3.50 -14.90 12.46
N LEU A 81 -2.46 -14.18 12.91
CA LEU A 81 -2.08 -12.86 12.39
C LEU A 81 -1.46 -12.93 10.98
N TYR A 82 -1.10 -14.13 10.51
CA TYR A 82 -0.48 -14.35 9.20
C TYR A 82 -1.37 -15.12 8.22
N ARG A 83 -2.64 -15.35 8.57
CA ARG A 83 -3.58 -16.05 7.69
C ARG A 83 -3.92 -15.19 6.49
N GLY A 84 -3.70 -15.76 5.30
CA GLY A 84 -3.84 -15.08 4.02
C GLY A 84 -2.56 -14.40 3.54
N PHE A 85 -1.46 -14.43 4.29
CA PHE A 85 -0.21 -13.74 3.90
C PHE A 85 0.29 -14.20 2.53
N TRP A 86 0.20 -15.50 2.24
CA TRP A 86 0.55 -16.07 0.94
C TRP A 86 -0.32 -15.59 -0.21
N MET A 87 -1.54 -15.11 0.07
CA MET A 87 -2.39 -14.48 -0.95
C MET A 87 -1.83 -13.09 -1.34
N THR A 88 -0.82 -12.56 -0.66
CA THR A 88 -0.18 -11.32 -1.12
C THR A 88 0.85 -11.55 -2.26
N LEU A 89 1.22 -12.80 -2.57
CA LEU A 89 2.17 -13.14 -3.64
C LEU A 89 1.72 -12.66 -5.03
N PRO A 90 0.50 -12.97 -5.50
CA PRO A 90 0.01 -12.44 -6.79
C PRO A 90 -0.03 -10.92 -6.83
N GLN A 91 -0.01 -10.24 -5.68
CA GLN A 91 0.01 -8.78 -5.63
C GLN A 91 1.36 -8.17 -6.01
N LEU A 92 2.43 -8.98 -6.14
CA LEU A 92 3.74 -8.53 -6.61
C LEU A 92 3.77 -8.29 -8.11
N SER A 93 3.05 -9.10 -8.89
CA SER A 93 3.00 -8.93 -10.35
C SER A 93 2.20 -7.70 -10.77
N ALA A 94 1.54 -7.03 -9.82
CA ALA A 94 0.68 -5.89 -10.07
C ALA A 94 1.36 -4.69 -10.70
N SER A 95 2.55 -4.34 -10.22
CA SER A 95 3.31 -3.22 -10.76
C SER A 95 3.69 -3.49 -12.22
N PHE A 96 4.08 -4.73 -12.52
CA PHE A 96 4.38 -5.18 -13.88
C PHE A 96 3.12 -5.16 -14.76
N LEU A 97 1.99 -5.66 -14.26
CA LEU A 97 0.71 -5.65 -14.99
C LEU A 97 0.21 -4.24 -15.25
N TYR A 98 0.26 -3.37 -14.24
CA TYR A 98 -0.14 -1.98 -14.36
C TYR A 98 0.71 -1.28 -15.40
N SER A 99 2.04 -1.36 -15.29
CA SER A 99 2.96 -0.74 -16.25
C SER A 99 2.77 -1.29 -17.66
N SER A 100 2.70 -2.62 -17.83
CA SER A 100 2.53 -3.26 -19.14
C SER A 100 1.23 -2.83 -19.83
N ILE A 101 0.12 -2.79 -19.09
CA ILE A 101 -1.18 -2.42 -19.65
C ILE A 101 -1.26 -0.92 -19.90
N TYR A 102 -0.69 -0.11 -19.01
CA TYR A 102 -0.62 1.33 -19.17
C TYR A 102 0.10 1.71 -20.47
N GLU A 103 1.30 1.14 -20.70
CA GLU A 103 2.08 1.38 -21.91
C GLU A 103 1.34 0.92 -23.16
N ARG A 104 0.81 -0.31 -23.16
CA ARG A 104 0.07 -0.85 -24.31
C ARG A 104 -1.14 -0.01 -24.69
N ILE A 105 -1.88 0.50 -23.70
CA ILE A 105 -3.04 1.34 -23.98
C ILE A 105 -2.59 2.73 -24.43
N ARG A 106 -1.56 3.30 -23.82
CA ARG A 106 -1.00 4.59 -24.25
C ARG A 106 -0.57 4.55 -25.71
N ASP A 107 0.16 3.52 -26.11
CA ASP A 107 0.61 3.33 -27.50
C ASP A 107 -0.59 3.19 -28.46
N LEU A 108 -1.58 2.38 -28.09
CA LEU A 108 -2.81 2.21 -28.89
C LEU A 108 -3.56 3.53 -29.09
N PHE A 109 -3.67 4.37 -28.07
CA PHE A 109 -4.37 5.65 -28.17
C PHE A 109 -3.56 6.69 -28.97
N GLN A 110 -2.24 6.75 -28.78
CA GLN A 110 -1.36 7.65 -29.53
C GLN A 110 -1.32 7.33 -31.02
N ILE A 111 -1.29 6.04 -31.39
CA ILE A 111 -1.21 5.59 -32.78
C ILE A 111 -2.60 5.62 -33.45
N ASN A 112 -3.64 5.06 -32.83
CA ASN A 112 -4.89 4.77 -33.54
C ASN A 112 -5.96 5.87 -33.44
N THR A 113 -5.93 6.72 -32.41
CA THR A 113 -7.04 7.67 -32.19
C THR A 113 -6.69 9.14 -32.46
N GLY A 114 -5.40 9.48 -32.61
CA GLY A 114 -4.96 10.85 -32.80
C GLY A 114 -5.34 11.79 -31.63
N ILE A 115 -5.79 11.25 -30.50
CA ILE A 115 -6.12 12.03 -29.30
C ILE A 115 -4.80 12.45 -28.66
N SER A 116 -4.28 13.59 -29.09
CA SER A 116 -3.01 14.14 -28.60
C SER A 116 -3.12 14.81 -27.23
N SER A 117 -4.24 14.68 -26.49
CA SER A 117 -4.35 15.23 -25.15
C SER A 117 -3.75 14.26 -24.12
N PRO A 118 -2.53 14.55 -23.59
CA PRO A 118 -1.86 13.60 -22.70
C PRO A 118 -2.66 13.23 -21.44
N PRO A 119 -3.45 14.15 -20.82
CA PRO A 119 -4.27 13.80 -19.66
C PRO A 119 -5.35 12.77 -19.94
N ILE A 120 -6.05 12.85 -21.08
CA ILE A 120 -7.17 11.95 -21.39
C ILE A 120 -6.64 10.55 -21.70
N VAL A 121 -5.60 10.46 -22.53
CA VAL A 121 -4.94 9.17 -22.82
C VAL A 121 -4.42 8.52 -21.54
N SER A 122 -3.77 9.29 -20.68
CA SER A 122 -3.26 8.80 -19.39
C SER A 122 -4.38 8.36 -18.44
N ALA A 123 -5.51 9.07 -18.44
CA ALA A 123 -6.66 8.72 -17.61
C ALA A 123 -7.29 7.39 -18.07
N PHE A 124 -7.51 7.19 -19.37
CA PHE A 124 -8.04 5.93 -19.90
C PHE A 124 -7.06 4.76 -19.72
N ALA A 125 -5.77 4.97 -20.02
CA ALA A 125 -4.73 3.97 -19.78
C ALA A 125 -4.65 3.58 -18.30
N GLY A 126 -4.66 4.56 -17.39
CA GLY A 126 -4.66 4.31 -15.95
C GLY A 126 -5.93 3.61 -15.45
N ALA A 127 -7.11 3.98 -15.96
CA ALA A 127 -8.38 3.35 -15.61
C ALA A 127 -8.43 1.88 -16.06
N ALA A 128 -8.00 1.59 -17.29
CA ALA A 128 -7.95 0.23 -17.80
C ALA A 128 -6.86 -0.61 -17.11
N ALA A 129 -5.66 -0.07 -16.90
CA ALA A 129 -4.58 -0.75 -16.17
C ALA A 129 -4.97 -1.08 -14.73
N SER A 130 -5.60 -0.13 -14.02
CA SER A 130 -6.10 -0.37 -12.66
C SER A 130 -7.22 -1.41 -12.64
N THR A 131 -8.18 -1.35 -13.58
CA THR A 131 -9.26 -2.34 -13.68
C THR A 131 -8.71 -3.74 -13.95
N SER A 132 -7.74 -3.88 -14.84
CA SER A 132 -7.11 -5.17 -15.14
C SER A 132 -6.30 -5.72 -13.97
N ALA A 133 -5.56 -4.88 -13.24
CA ALA A 133 -4.88 -5.32 -12.01
C ALA A 133 -5.88 -5.86 -10.97
N GLN A 134 -7.08 -5.25 -10.88
CA GLN A 134 -8.12 -5.72 -9.98
C GLN A 134 -8.67 -7.11 -10.35
N LEU A 135 -8.56 -7.56 -11.60
CA LEU A 135 -9.02 -8.89 -12.00
C LEU A 135 -8.26 -10.02 -11.29
N ILE A 136 -7.01 -9.77 -10.90
CA ILE A 136 -6.19 -10.72 -10.12
C ILE A 136 -6.33 -10.44 -8.63
N PHE A 137 -6.42 -9.18 -8.24
CA PHE A 137 -6.46 -8.79 -6.84
C PHE A 137 -7.75 -9.17 -6.16
N VAL A 138 -8.90 -8.95 -6.79
CA VAL A 138 -10.19 -9.17 -6.14
C VAL A 138 -10.38 -10.64 -5.74
N PRO A 139 -10.15 -11.64 -6.60
CA PRO A 139 -10.20 -13.05 -6.19
C PRO A 139 -9.28 -13.35 -5.01
N THR A 140 -8.04 -12.86 -5.10
CA THR A 140 -7.00 -13.09 -4.11
C THR A 140 -7.33 -12.47 -2.76
N ASP A 141 -7.86 -11.25 -2.77
CA ASP A 141 -8.32 -10.53 -1.58
C ASP A 141 -9.53 -11.19 -0.94
N ILE A 142 -10.49 -11.67 -1.73
CA ILE A 142 -11.65 -12.41 -1.20
C ILE A 142 -11.19 -13.67 -0.48
N ILE A 143 -10.29 -14.45 -1.08
CA ILE A 143 -9.73 -15.65 -0.43
C ILE A 143 -9.01 -15.25 0.85
N ALA A 144 -8.12 -14.24 0.79
CA ALA A 144 -7.37 -13.76 1.94
C ALA A 144 -8.29 -13.34 3.09
N GLN A 145 -9.34 -12.56 2.81
CA GLN A 145 -10.28 -12.07 3.81
C GLN A 145 -11.07 -13.22 4.47
N HIS A 146 -11.50 -14.23 3.71
CA HIS A 146 -12.13 -15.43 4.26
C HIS A 146 -11.15 -16.21 5.15
N MET A 147 -9.88 -16.32 4.76
CA MET A 147 -8.83 -16.94 5.59
C MET A 147 -8.60 -16.14 6.89
N MET A 148 -8.65 -14.81 6.84
CA MET A 148 -8.47 -13.94 8.00
C MET A 148 -9.58 -14.11 9.06
N VAL A 149 -10.81 -14.45 8.67
CA VAL A 149 -11.95 -14.65 9.60
C VAL A 149 -12.30 -16.12 9.90
N HIS A 150 -11.56 -17.06 9.33
CA HIS A 150 -11.86 -18.49 9.36
C HIS A 150 -12.19 -19.08 10.74
N ASN A 151 -11.46 -18.72 11.79
CA ASN A 151 -11.61 -19.35 13.11
C ASN A 151 -12.92 -19.01 13.81
N ASN A 152 -13.48 -17.82 13.56
CA ASN A 152 -14.62 -17.29 14.31
C ASN A 152 -15.70 -16.74 13.35
N PRO A 153 -16.23 -17.55 12.43
CA PRO A 153 -17.06 -17.07 11.33
C PRO A 153 -18.38 -16.45 11.80
N GLU A 154 -18.99 -17.03 12.83
CA GLU A 154 -20.26 -16.57 13.43
C GLU A 154 -20.16 -15.13 13.98
N ASN A 155 -19.00 -14.76 14.53
CA ASN A 155 -18.74 -13.42 15.06
C ASN A 155 -18.64 -12.32 13.97
N PHE A 156 -18.30 -12.69 12.73
CA PHE A 156 -18.08 -11.74 11.64
C PHE A 156 -19.19 -11.74 10.61
N VAL A 157 -19.79 -12.90 10.36
CA VAL A 157 -20.64 -13.11 9.18
C VAL A 157 -22.13 -13.14 9.55
N GLY A 158 -22.45 -13.45 10.81
CA GLY A 158 -23.79 -13.34 11.37
C GLY A 158 -24.78 -14.34 10.79
N ASN A 159 -25.41 -14.03 9.65
CA ASN A 159 -26.47 -14.86 9.07
C ASN A 159 -25.89 -16.14 8.44
N ILE A 160 -26.60 -17.26 8.58
CA ILE A 160 -26.21 -18.57 8.00
C ILE A 160 -25.94 -18.46 6.49
N ARG A 161 -26.80 -17.75 5.74
CA ARG A 161 -26.59 -17.50 4.31
C ARG A 161 -25.27 -16.82 4.03
N ASN A 162 -24.92 -15.82 4.83
CA ASN A 162 -23.68 -15.07 4.67
C ASN A 162 -22.48 -15.96 5.00
N ALA A 163 -22.62 -16.83 5.99
CA ALA A 163 -21.58 -17.73 6.48
C ALA A 163 -21.42 -19.00 5.65
N ALA A 164 -22.17 -19.19 4.55
CA ALA A 164 -22.21 -20.47 3.85
C ALA A 164 -20.83 -20.94 3.34
N VAL A 165 -19.95 -20.04 2.90
CA VAL A 165 -18.56 -20.39 2.51
C VAL A 165 -17.77 -20.94 3.69
N LEU A 166 -17.88 -20.29 4.85
CA LEU A 166 -17.17 -20.69 6.07
C LEU A 166 -17.79 -21.95 6.70
N ASN A 167 -19.11 -22.10 6.61
CA ASN A 167 -19.81 -23.30 7.05
C ASN A 167 -19.45 -24.50 6.17
N TYR A 168 -19.42 -24.32 4.84
CA TYR A 168 -18.97 -25.35 3.90
C TYR A 168 -17.53 -25.81 4.19
N LEU A 169 -16.66 -24.87 4.55
CA LEU A 169 -15.28 -25.17 4.91
C LEU A 169 -15.19 -26.00 6.21
N LYS A 170 -16.06 -25.74 7.20
CA LYS A 170 -16.14 -26.52 8.45
C LYS A 170 -16.74 -27.92 8.23
N THR A 171 -17.79 -28.04 7.41
CA THR A 171 -18.54 -29.31 7.25
C THR A 171 -17.99 -30.22 6.16
N GLY A 172 -17.41 -29.66 5.08
CA GLY A 172 -17.17 -30.39 3.83
C GLY A 172 -15.72 -30.53 3.38
N CYS A 173 -14.75 -29.91 4.06
CA CYS A 173 -13.34 -29.95 3.64
C CYS A 173 -12.47 -30.80 4.58
N SER A 174 -12.70 -32.12 4.59
CA SER A 174 -11.80 -33.10 5.24
C SER A 174 -10.51 -33.37 4.44
N GLU A 175 -10.32 -32.67 3.32
CA GLU A 175 -9.08 -32.72 2.53
C GLU A 175 -7.95 -31.95 3.25
N GLU A 176 -7.31 -32.59 4.23
CA GLU A 176 -6.13 -32.06 4.93
C GLU A 176 -4.97 -31.72 3.98
N ARG A 177 -4.91 -32.35 2.81
CA ARG A 177 -3.88 -32.11 1.79
C ARG A 177 -3.92 -30.69 1.20
N LEU A 178 -5.06 -30.02 1.22
CA LEU A 178 -5.19 -28.68 0.64
C LEU A 178 -4.81 -27.59 1.63
N THR A 179 -3.99 -26.64 1.16
CA THR A 179 -3.70 -25.42 1.91
C THR A 179 -5.00 -24.68 2.24
N LEU A 180 -5.02 -23.93 3.35
CA LEU A 180 -6.21 -23.20 3.78
C LEU A 180 -6.78 -22.29 2.68
N GLY A 181 -5.91 -21.65 1.88
CA GLY A 181 -6.33 -20.80 0.76
C GLY A 181 -7.05 -21.57 -0.34
N LEU A 182 -6.57 -22.77 -0.69
CA LEU A 182 -7.22 -23.62 -1.70
C LEU A 182 -8.54 -24.20 -1.18
N ARG A 183 -8.62 -24.56 0.11
CA ARG A 183 -9.89 -24.98 0.73
C ARG A 183 -10.92 -23.86 0.68
N VAL A 184 -10.51 -22.62 0.98
CA VAL A 184 -11.37 -21.44 0.87
C VAL A 184 -11.78 -21.19 -0.59
N ALA A 185 -10.87 -21.30 -1.55
CA ALA A 185 -11.19 -21.14 -2.97
C ALA A 185 -12.20 -22.19 -3.45
N LYS A 186 -12.01 -23.47 -3.08
CA LYS A 186 -12.96 -24.55 -3.37
C LYS A 186 -14.33 -24.30 -2.73
N ALA A 187 -14.35 -23.82 -1.48
CA ALA A 187 -15.58 -23.45 -0.80
C ALA A 187 -16.32 -22.29 -1.52
N ILE A 188 -15.59 -21.26 -1.96
CA ILE A 188 -16.17 -20.15 -2.74
C ILE A 188 -16.75 -20.66 -4.06
N TYR A 189 -16.00 -21.50 -4.78
CA TYR A 189 -16.45 -22.07 -6.04
C TYR A 189 -17.71 -22.92 -5.88
N ASN A 190 -17.78 -23.76 -4.84
CA ASN A 190 -18.96 -24.62 -4.63
C ASN A 190 -20.19 -23.83 -4.14
N VAL A 191 -19.98 -22.72 -3.42
CA VAL A 191 -21.08 -21.96 -2.80
C VAL A 191 -21.57 -20.79 -3.68
N ASP A 192 -20.69 -20.10 -4.39
CA ASP A 192 -21.00 -18.94 -5.24
C ASP A 192 -20.64 -19.15 -6.73
N GLY A 193 -19.93 -20.21 -7.07
CA GLY A 193 -19.34 -20.38 -8.40
C GLY A 193 -18.23 -19.37 -8.67
N ILE A 194 -17.91 -19.18 -9.95
CA ILE A 194 -16.91 -18.21 -10.43
C ILE A 194 -17.27 -16.78 -10.02
N LYS A 195 -18.56 -16.44 -9.96
CA LYS A 195 -19.03 -15.10 -9.57
C LYS A 195 -18.64 -14.75 -8.13
N GLY A 196 -18.40 -15.74 -7.26
CA GLY A 196 -17.94 -15.54 -5.90
C GLY A 196 -16.59 -14.83 -5.81
N PHE A 197 -15.66 -15.17 -6.71
CA PHE A 197 -14.31 -14.60 -6.77
C PHE A 197 -14.29 -13.13 -7.21
N TYR A 198 -15.38 -12.62 -7.77
CA TYR A 198 -15.50 -11.23 -8.23
C TYR A 198 -16.59 -10.47 -7.47
N ARG A 199 -17.08 -11.02 -6.36
CA ARG A 199 -18.05 -10.34 -5.52
C ARG A 199 -17.41 -9.07 -4.93
N GLY A 200 -18.06 -7.93 -5.12
CA GLY A 200 -17.46 -6.64 -4.72
C GLY A 200 -16.31 -6.17 -5.61
N PHE A 201 -16.27 -6.60 -6.87
CA PHE A 201 -15.37 -6.01 -7.86
C PHE A 201 -15.62 -4.50 -8.01
N LEU A 202 -16.89 -4.10 -8.22
CA LEU A 202 -17.26 -2.68 -8.31
C LEU A 202 -16.97 -1.92 -7.00
N SER A 203 -17.22 -2.52 -5.83
CA SER A 203 -16.86 -1.87 -4.55
C SER A 203 -15.35 -1.71 -4.38
N SER A 204 -14.55 -2.60 -4.96
CA SER A 204 -13.10 -2.44 -5.02
C SER A 204 -12.71 -1.24 -5.89
N LEU A 205 -13.28 -1.10 -7.09
CA LEU A 205 -13.04 0.07 -7.95
C LEU A 205 -13.44 1.38 -7.26
N MET A 206 -14.63 1.42 -6.63
CA MET A 206 -15.11 2.58 -5.88
C MET A 206 -14.25 2.93 -4.67
N LEU A 207 -13.46 2.00 -4.14
CA LEU A 207 -12.50 2.27 -3.07
C LEU A 207 -11.19 2.81 -3.66
N TYR A 208 -10.58 2.06 -4.59
CA TYR A 208 -9.22 2.32 -5.04
C TYR A 208 -9.11 3.60 -5.86
N ILE A 209 -10.11 3.95 -6.67
CA ILE A 209 -10.10 5.18 -7.46
C ILE A 209 -10.09 6.42 -6.53
N PRO A 210 -11.08 6.65 -5.64
CA PRO A 210 -11.03 7.78 -4.70
C PRO A 210 -9.83 7.74 -3.77
N SER A 211 -9.42 6.55 -3.32
CA SER A 211 -8.24 6.44 -2.45
C SER A 211 -6.98 6.93 -3.15
N SER A 212 -6.84 6.66 -4.45
CA SER A 212 -5.70 7.12 -5.24
C SER A 212 -5.75 8.63 -5.46
N VAL A 213 -6.92 9.18 -5.78
CA VAL A 213 -7.12 10.64 -5.93
C VAL A 213 -6.76 11.37 -4.64
N VAL A 214 -7.31 10.95 -3.50
CA VAL A 214 -7.02 11.58 -2.20
C VAL A 214 -5.54 11.45 -1.84
N PHE A 215 -4.93 10.28 -2.08
CA PHE A 215 -3.52 10.07 -1.80
C PHE A 215 -2.64 11.04 -2.60
N TRP A 216 -2.78 11.07 -3.94
CA TRP A 216 -1.94 11.92 -4.78
C TRP A 216 -2.18 13.41 -4.55
N MET A 217 -3.44 13.83 -4.37
CA MET A 217 -3.74 15.23 -4.02
C MET A 217 -3.12 15.62 -2.69
N ALA A 218 -3.28 14.81 -1.64
CA ALA A 218 -2.69 15.10 -0.35
C ALA A 218 -1.16 15.05 -0.40
N TYR A 219 -0.58 14.13 -1.18
CA TYR A 219 0.86 13.98 -1.34
C TYR A 219 1.51 15.26 -1.86
N TYR A 220 0.99 15.84 -2.95
CA TYR A 220 1.54 17.08 -3.50
C TYR A 220 1.38 18.26 -2.53
N ASN A 221 0.22 18.39 -1.88
CA ASN A 221 0.01 19.44 -0.88
C ASN A 221 0.98 19.32 0.32
N PHE A 222 1.21 18.10 0.82
CA PHE A 222 2.18 17.88 1.90
C PHE A 222 3.61 18.09 1.44
N LEU A 223 3.95 17.72 0.21
CA LEU A 223 5.28 17.96 -0.35
C LEU A 223 5.59 19.46 -0.43
N ASP A 224 4.64 20.26 -0.91
CA ASP A 224 4.75 21.72 -0.94
C ASP A 224 4.81 22.32 0.47
N PHE A 225 3.99 21.82 1.39
CA PHE A 225 4.03 22.22 2.79
C PHE A 225 5.40 21.95 3.42
N PHE A 226 5.95 20.74 3.29
CA PHE A 226 7.26 20.41 3.85
C PHE A 226 8.39 21.18 3.18
N LYS A 227 8.30 21.44 1.86
CA LYS A 227 9.23 22.33 1.15
C LYS A 227 9.19 23.76 1.71
N ILE A 228 8.02 24.30 2.03
CA ILE A 228 7.86 25.62 2.66
C ILE A 228 8.45 25.60 4.07
N VAL A 229 8.09 24.61 4.91
CA VAL A 229 8.64 24.44 6.26
C VAL A 229 10.17 24.35 6.21
N ARG A 230 10.71 23.60 5.25
CA ARG A 230 12.15 23.46 5.04
C ARG A 230 12.80 24.80 4.69
N LYS A 231 12.27 25.54 3.72
CA LYS A 231 12.82 26.83 3.28
C LYS A 231 12.68 27.95 4.32
N CYS A 232 11.54 28.01 5.02
CA CYS A 232 11.22 29.12 5.93
C CYS A 232 11.68 28.88 7.37
N VAL A 233 11.71 27.62 7.84
CA VAL A 233 12.05 27.29 9.23
C VAL A 233 13.43 26.67 9.31
N ILE A 234 13.68 25.60 8.55
CA ILE A 234 14.90 24.79 8.71
C ILE A 234 16.14 25.53 8.18
N HIS A 235 16.09 26.11 6.97
CA HIS A 235 17.24 26.83 6.39
C HIS A 235 17.64 28.06 7.20
N PRO A 236 16.72 28.96 7.62
CA PRO A 236 17.08 30.14 8.41
C PRO A 236 17.57 29.76 9.80
N ALA A 237 16.95 28.75 10.45
CA ALA A 237 17.41 28.26 11.75
C ALA A 237 18.83 27.70 11.66
N LYS A 238 19.14 26.89 10.63
CA LYS A 238 20.50 26.38 10.39
C LYS A 238 21.48 27.52 10.12
N LYS A 239 21.13 28.51 9.28
CA LYS A 239 22.00 29.66 8.98
C LYS A 239 22.31 30.49 10.24
N LYS A 240 21.33 30.66 11.14
CA LYS A 240 21.51 31.34 12.42
C LYS A 240 22.43 30.57 13.36
N PHE A 241 22.28 29.24 13.43
CA PHE A 241 23.14 28.38 14.25
C PHE A 241 24.59 28.35 13.72
N SER A 242 24.74 28.26 12.39
CA SER A 242 26.04 28.19 11.71
C SER A 242 26.85 29.47 11.81
N LYS A 243 26.23 30.64 11.99
CA LYS A 243 26.96 31.91 12.18
C LYS A 243 27.86 31.93 13.43
N ASN A 244 27.61 31.06 14.40
CA ASN A 244 28.50 30.91 15.57
C ASN A 244 29.72 30.03 15.28
N ASP A 245 29.70 29.21 14.23
CA ASP A 245 30.86 28.43 13.77
C ASP A 245 31.53 29.13 12.60
N LYS A 246 32.71 29.74 12.85
CA LYS A 246 33.52 30.45 11.84
C LYS A 246 34.00 29.60 10.66
N HIS A 247 33.70 28.29 10.63
CA HIS A 247 34.17 27.35 9.61
C HIS A 247 33.10 26.81 8.64
N VAL A 248 31.88 27.34 8.64
CA VAL A 248 30.81 26.83 7.77
C VAL A 248 30.21 27.95 6.93
N THR A 249 30.89 28.30 5.84
CA THR A 249 30.42 29.28 4.83
C THR A 249 30.12 28.66 3.47
N ASP A 250 30.09 27.34 3.33
CA ASP A 250 29.68 26.73 2.07
C ASP A 250 28.21 26.29 2.14
N TYR A 251 27.42 26.76 1.18
CA TYR A 251 26.05 26.33 0.98
C TYR A 251 26.09 24.87 0.51
N ASP A 252 26.02 23.94 1.46
CA ASP A 252 26.12 22.53 1.15
C ASP A 252 24.81 22.03 0.51
N GLU A 253 24.71 22.13 -0.82
CA GLU A 253 23.60 21.57 -1.62
C GLU A 253 23.27 20.12 -1.21
N ARG A 254 24.27 19.35 -0.75
CA ARG A 254 24.10 17.97 -0.23
C ARG A 254 23.04 17.88 0.85
N LYS A 255 23.01 18.84 1.80
CA LYS A 255 22.05 18.82 2.92
C LYS A 255 20.64 19.10 2.46
N ASP A 256 20.41 19.79 1.33
CA ASP A 256 19.05 20.06 0.85
C ASP A 256 18.43 18.82 0.19
N TYR A 257 19.20 18.03 -0.57
CA TYR A 257 18.74 16.78 -1.18
C TYR A 257 18.31 15.73 -0.15
N ARG A 258 19.10 15.52 0.91
CA ARG A 258 18.73 14.58 1.98
C ARG A 258 17.41 14.98 2.67
N ASN A 259 17.12 16.27 2.73
CA ASN A 259 15.84 16.75 3.27
C ASN A 259 14.67 16.53 2.28
N ILE A 260 14.89 16.54 0.96
CA ILE A 260 13.84 16.21 -0.04
C ILE A 260 13.31 14.79 0.20
N PHE A 261 14.21 13.85 0.46
CA PHE A 261 13.84 12.47 0.72
C PHE A 261 12.98 12.33 1.99
N VAL A 262 13.37 13.01 3.08
CA VAL A 262 12.57 13.07 4.31
C VAL A 262 11.20 13.69 4.04
N ASP A 263 11.15 14.77 3.26
CA ASP A 263 9.89 15.43 2.89
C ASP A 263 8.97 14.50 2.10
N GLN A 264 9.52 13.71 1.15
CA GLN A 264 8.76 12.69 0.42
C GLN A 264 8.23 11.58 1.33
N ALA A 265 9.05 11.12 2.30
CA ALA A 265 8.64 10.10 3.26
C ALA A 265 7.49 10.58 4.16
N LEU A 266 7.60 11.81 4.67
CA LEU A 266 6.58 12.43 5.48
C LEU A 266 5.32 12.68 4.64
N ALA A 267 5.45 13.27 3.46
CA ALA A 267 4.33 13.49 2.54
C ALA A 267 3.61 12.18 2.19
N GLY A 268 4.34 11.10 1.90
CA GLY A 268 3.79 9.77 1.67
C GLY A 268 3.06 9.19 2.89
N SER A 269 3.60 9.41 4.09
CA SER A 269 2.97 8.96 5.34
C SER A 269 1.65 9.69 5.60
N PHE A 270 1.68 11.03 5.57
CA PHE A 270 0.51 11.85 5.85
C PHE A 270 -0.58 11.72 4.77
N SER A 271 -0.20 11.64 3.49
CA SER A 271 -1.16 11.36 2.41
C SER A 271 -1.81 9.99 2.55
N GLY A 272 -1.05 8.96 2.95
CA GLY A 272 -1.58 7.64 3.28
C GLY A 272 -2.60 7.67 4.42
N ILE A 273 -2.37 8.52 5.43
CA ILE A 273 -3.30 8.73 6.55
C ILE A 273 -4.57 9.47 6.07
N CYS A 274 -4.44 10.53 5.28
CA CYS A 274 -5.59 11.24 4.69
C CYS A 274 -6.44 10.28 3.85
N ALA A 275 -5.83 9.53 2.93
CA ALA A 275 -6.53 8.54 2.13
C ALA A 275 -7.24 7.49 2.99
N ALA A 276 -6.61 7.05 4.08
CA ALA A 276 -7.22 6.14 5.04
C ALA A 276 -8.47 6.73 5.69
N ILE A 277 -8.42 7.98 6.15
CA ILE A 277 -9.54 8.68 6.80
C ILE A 277 -10.72 8.82 5.83
N PHE A 278 -10.48 9.36 4.63
CA PHE A 278 -11.55 9.66 3.67
C PHE A 278 -12.19 8.40 3.08
N THR A 279 -11.44 7.31 2.92
CA THR A 279 -11.93 6.10 2.25
C THR A 279 -12.17 4.93 3.20
N ASN A 280 -12.14 5.15 4.52
CA ASN A 280 -12.37 4.06 5.48
C ASN A 280 -13.75 3.42 5.34
N PHE A 281 -14.78 4.24 5.11
CA PHE A 281 -16.14 3.72 4.97
C PHE A 281 -16.31 2.84 3.72
N LEU A 282 -15.64 3.20 2.62
CA LEU A 282 -15.62 2.43 1.37
C LEU A 282 -14.92 1.08 1.57
N GLU A 283 -13.85 1.06 2.36
CA GLU A 283 -13.16 -0.18 2.72
C GLU A 283 -14.05 -1.10 3.55
N VAL A 284 -14.71 -0.57 4.59
CA VAL A 284 -15.66 -1.34 5.40
C VAL A 284 -16.79 -1.90 4.52
N PHE A 285 -17.31 -1.08 3.61
CA PHE A 285 -18.34 -1.48 2.65
C PHE A 285 -17.85 -2.62 1.75
N ARG A 286 -16.66 -2.47 1.14
CA ARG A 286 -16.03 -3.44 0.25
C ARG A 286 -15.85 -4.80 0.94
N ILE A 287 -15.18 -4.80 2.09
CA ILE A 287 -14.82 -6.04 2.80
C ILE A 287 -16.07 -6.78 3.28
N ARG A 288 -17.10 -6.06 3.76
CA ARG A 288 -18.37 -6.71 4.14
C ARG A 288 -19.09 -7.31 2.94
N LEU A 289 -19.08 -6.63 1.80
CA LEU A 289 -19.68 -7.17 0.59
C LEU A 289 -18.96 -8.44 0.11
N GLN A 290 -17.63 -8.45 0.22
CA GLN A 290 -16.76 -9.56 -0.18
C GLN A 290 -16.92 -10.80 0.72
N VAL A 291 -16.93 -10.63 2.04
CA VAL A 291 -16.99 -11.76 3.00
C VAL A 291 -18.40 -12.12 3.44
N GLN A 292 -19.27 -11.14 3.69
CA GLN A 292 -20.63 -11.40 4.18
C GLN A 292 -21.60 -11.77 3.07
N ARG A 293 -21.19 -11.76 1.80
CA ARG A 293 -22.01 -12.24 0.66
C ARG A 293 -23.39 -11.60 0.53
N THR A 294 -23.55 -10.36 0.99
CA THR A 294 -24.79 -9.59 0.85
C THR A 294 -24.86 -8.89 -0.51
N SER A 295 -26.04 -8.36 -0.87
CA SER A 295 -26.16 -7.45 -2.02
C SER A 295 -25.64 -6.05 -1.66
N TYR A 296 -25.32 -5.21 -2.66
CA TYR A 296 -24.86 -3.83 -2.42
C TYR A 296 -25.85 -3.04 -1.55
N MET A 297 -27.12 -3.08 -1.92
CA MET A 297 -28.18 -2.35 -1.22
C MET A 297 -28.42 -2.90 0.20
N GLU A 298 -28.38 -4.22 0.37
CA GLU A 298 -28.50 -4.83 1.70
C GLU A 298 -27.32 -4.48 2.60
N THR A 299 -26.10 -4.50 2.07
CA THR A 299 -24.88 -4.12 2.79
C THR A 299 -24.97 -2.66 3.25
N PHE A 300 -25.41 -1.77 2.36
CA PHE A 300 -25.59 -0.36 2.65
C PHE A 300 -26.64 -0.14 3.75
N ARG A 301 -27.82 -0.77 3.63
CA ARG A 301 -28.87 -0.69 4.66
C ARG A 301 -28.40 -1.25 6.01
N LYS A 302 -27.67 -2.37 6.01
CA LYS A 302 -27.08 -2.97 7.22
C LYS A 302 -26.07 -2.02 7.87
N LEU A 303 -25.18 -1.41 7.09
CA LEU A 303 -24.22 -0.43 7.61
C LEU A 303 -24.90 0.79 8.19
N ARG A 304 -25.86 1.37 7.47
CA ARG A 304 -26.63 2.52 7.94
C ARG A 304 -27.39 2.22 9.24
N LYS A 305 -28.08 1.08 9.32
CA LYS A 305 -28.90 0.69 10.48
C LYS A 305 -28.08 0.24 11.69
N GLN A 306 -26.98 -0.50 11.49
CA GLN A 306 -26.25 -1.15 12.58
C GLN A 306 -25.03 -0.37 13.08
N GLU A 307 -24.38 0.40 12.21
CA GLU A 307 -23.12 1.08 12.53
C GLU A 307 -23.26 2.61 12.47
N GLY A 308 -24.13 3.15 11.59
CA GLY A 308 -24.30 4.59 11.43
C GLY A 308 -22.98 5.29 11.10
N LEU A 309 -22.60 6.30 11.89
CA LEU A 309 -21.35 7.04 11.71
C LEU A 309 -20.09 6.27 12.15
N LYS A 310 -20.23 5.17 12.91
CA LYS A 310 -19.07 4.37 13.36
C LYS A 310 -18.35 3.68 12.20
N VAL A 311 -18.99 3.57 11.03
CA VAL A 311 -18.38 3.01 9.81
C VAL A 311 -17.11 3.79 9.41
N PHE A 312 -17.07 5.10 9.64
CA PHE A 312 -15.91 5.93 9.31
C PHE A 312 -14.70 5.66 10.20
N THR A 313 -14.89 5.26 11.45
CA THR A 313 -13.79 5.04 12.41
C THR A 313 -13.42 3.56 12.57
N LYS A 314 -14.27 2.65 12.11
CA LYS A 314 -14.07 1.20 12.29
C LYS A 314 -12.84 0.69 11.53
N GLY A 315 -11.86 0.17 12.26
CA GLY A 315 -10.59 -0.26 11.68
C GLY A 315 -9.72 0.89 11.16
N LEU A 316 -10.04 2.15 11.49
CA LEU A 316 -9.25 3.31 11.06
C LEU A 316 -7.87 3.32 11.73
N THR A 317 -7.79 3.05 13.04
CA THR A 317 -6.52 3.02 13.79
C THR A 317 -5.47 2.07 13.19
N PRO A 318 -5.74 0.77 12.95
CA PRO A 318 -4.74 -0.09 12.32
C PRO A 318 -4.43 0.35 10.89
N ARG A 319 -5.37 0.97 10.17
CA ARG A 319 -5.12 1.49 8.82
C ARG A 319 -4.16 2.68 8.84
N ILE A 320 -4.31 3.60 9.79
CA ILE A 320 -3.40 4.74 10.01
C ILE A 320 -2.01 4.24 10.40
N ILE A 321 -1.93 3.33 11.37
CA ILE A 321 -0.65 2.73 11.79
C ILE A 321 0.02 2.06 10.60
N ASN A 322 -0.72 1.24 9.85
CA ASN A 322 -0.19 0.55 8.68
C ASN A 322 0.35 1.52 7.63
N ASN A 323 -0.42 2.54 7.25
CA ASN A 323 0.00 3.49 6.21
C ASN A 323 1.14 4.41 6.67
N GLY A 324 1.11 4.87 7.92
CA GLY A 324 2.17 5.71 8.48
C GLY A 324 3.50 4.96 8.62
N VAL A 325 3.45 3.72 9.11
CA VAL A 325 4.66 2.89 9.26
C VAL A 325 5.15 2.37 7.91
N TYR A 326 4.25 2.04 6.97
CA TYR A 326 4.63 1.56 5.63
C TYR A 326 5.55 2.53 4.91
N SER A 327 5.19 3.80 4.82
CA SER A 327 6.00 4.80 4.12
C SER A 327 7.38 4.95 4.77
N CYS A 328 7.46 4.98 6.10
CA CYS A 328 8.73 5.03 6.83
C CYS A 328 9.61 3.80 6.56
N LEU A 329 9.04 2.59 6.61
CA LEU A 329 9.78 1.35 6.40
C LEU A 329 10.22 1.15 4.95
N VAL A 330 9.37 1.47 3.97
CA VAL A 330 9.75 1.45 2.55
C VAL A 330 10.94 2.36 2.33
N MET A 331 10.94 3.50 3.01
CA MET A 331 12.00 4.48 2.90
C MET A 331 13.33 3.97 3.47
N LEU A 332 13.31 3.50 4.71
CA LEU A 332 14.49 2.90 5.37
C LEU A 332 15.00 1.68 4.58
N GLY A 333 14.08 0.84 4.11
CA GLY A 333 14.38 -0.32 3.29
C GLY A 333 15.05 0.05 1.98
N TYR A 334 14.53 1.06 1.27
CA TYR A 334 15.08 1.51 -0.01
C TYR A 334 16.47 2.14 0.14
N GLU A 335 16.69 3.00 1.14
CA GLU A 335 18.03 3.53 1.40
C GLU A 335 19.03 2.44 1.73
N THR A 336 18.64 1.50 2.61
CA THR A 336 19.51 0.40 3.03
C THR A 336 19.88 -0.48 1.84
N VAL A 337 18.90 -0.83 0.99
CA VAL A 337 19.15 -1.62 -0.21
C VAL A 337 20.08 -0.87 -1.17
N LYS A 338 19.86 0.42 -1.42
CA LYS A 338 20.76 1.22 -2.26
C LYS A 338 22.18 1.24 -1.68
N LYS A 339 22.35 1.51 -0.38
CA LYS A 339 23.67 1.52 0.29
C LYS A 339 24.45 0.22 0.11
N LEU A 340 23.74 -0.91 0.06
CA LEU A 340 24.33 -2.23 -0.12
C LEU A 340 24.63 -2.61 -1.57
N CYS A 341 23.98 -1.97 -2.55
CA CYS A 341 24.09 -2.32 -3.97
C CYS A 341 24.90 -1.33 -4.80
N VAL A 342 25.30 -0.20 -4.22
CA VAL A 342 26.20 0.75 -4.89
C VAL A 342 27.50 0.06 -5.29
N LEU A 343 27.88 0.22 -6.55
CA LEU A 343 29.15 -0.32 -7.07
C LEU A 343 30.32 0.36 -6.34
N PRO A 344 31.40 -0.37 -6.04
CA PRO A 344 32.55 0.15 -5.29
C PRO A 344 33.12 1.45 -5.88
N GLU A 345 33.13 1.58 -7.21
CA GLU A 345 33.65 2.72 -7.97
C GLU A 345 32.91 4.05 -7.72
N PHE A 346 31.64 3.97 -7.33
CA PHE A 346 30.80 5.13 -7.06
C PHE A 346 30.56 5.37 -5.57
N ARG A 347 31.01 4.46 -4.70
CA ARG A 347 30.71 4.50 -3.26
C ARG A 347 31.15 5.79 -2.59
N ASP A 348 32.32 6.29 -2.97
CA ASP A 348 32.91 7.52 -2.42
C ASP A 348 32.39 8.79 -3.12
N LYS A 349 31.83 8.64 -4.33
CA LYS A 349 31.20 9.72 -5.10
C LYS A 349 29.76 9.99 -4.66
N ILE A 350 29.07 9.00 -4.09
CA ILE A 350 27.67 9.10 -3.72
C ILE A 350 27.49 9.83 -2.40
N VAL A 351 26.56 10.79 -2.40
CA VAL A 351 26.19 11.56 -1.22
C VAL A 351 24.93 10.97 -0.59
N TRP A 352 25.02 10.53 0.66
CA TRP A 352 23.91 9.93 1.41
C TRP A 352 23.10 10.91 2.25
#